data_AF-A0A183FQN1-F1
#
_entry.id   AF-A0A183FQN1-F1
#
_cell.length_a   1.000
_cell.length_b   1.000
_cell.length_c   1.000
_cell.angle_alpha   90.00
_cell.angle_beta   90.00
_cell.angle_gamma   90.00
#
_symmetry.space_group_name_H-M   'P 1'
#
loop_
_entity.id
_entity.type
_entity.pdbx_description
1 polymer ?
#
loop_
_entity_poly.entity_id
_entity_poly.type
_entity_poly.pdbx_seq_one_letter_code
_entity_poly.pdbx_strand_id
1 'polypeptide(L)'
;LKSLNLSRNHIRTISDEWLFGLTGLQQLWLSLHRNQLQFLPSGAFRLLSRLEYLSLSGNSIESFHKTAMTGLDQLNELDLSSNSLAVCLEDNAMLYNTSMPYLKSLGFRNNQLRVIPSRAFERFPALEHLDLADNPITTIHPGAFNPLQLRELHLDTSALLCDCHLAWFSSWFVSSKLSRRTVHTRCAHPIPLSGIDVFAIDANNLTCGRNQPSLP
;
A
#
# COMPACT_ATOMS: atom_id res chain seq x y z
N LEU A 1 -2.37 -24.45 -17.28
CA LEU A 1 -2.77 -23.03 -17.41
C LEU A 1 -1.81 -22.19 -16.57
N LYS A 2 -1.20 -21.13 -17.12
CA LYS A 2 -0.26 -20.24 -16.42
C LYS A 2 -0.90 -18.95 -15.91
N SER A 3 -1.96 -18.50 -16.57
CA SER A 3 -2.70 -17.29 -16.24
C SER A 3 -4.19 -17.58 -16.22
N LEU A 4 -4.89 -16.99 -15.25
CA LEU A 4 -6.33 -17.04 -15.13
C LEU A 4 -6.87 -15.61 -15.01
N ASN A 5 -7.75 -15.24 -15.93
CA ASN A 5 -8.39 -13.93 -15.95
C ASN A 5 -9.87 -14.10 -15.62
N LEU A 6 -10.26 -13.67 -14.42
CA LEU A 6 -11.64 -13.62 -13.92
C LEU A 6 -12.13 -12.17 -13.80
N SER A 7 -11.49 -11.25 -14.51
CA SER A 7 -11.79 -9.82 -14.40
C SER A 7 -13.18 -9.50 -14.97
N ARG A 8 -13.79 -8.42 -14.50
CA ARG A 8 -15.07 -7.90 -15.01
C ARG A 8 -16.22 -8.90 -14.88
N ASN A 9 -16.22 -9.63 -13.77
CA ASN A 9 -17.31 -10.52 -13.39
C ASN A 9 -18.05 -9.94 -12.16
N HIS A 10 -18.97 -10.73 -11.60
CA HIS A 10 -19.78 -10.38 -10.43
C HIS A 10 -19.33 -11.15 -9.19
N ILE A 11 -18.03 -11.45 -9.08
CA ILE A 11 -17.49 -12.25 -7.97
C ILE A 11 -17.54 -11.39 -6.70
N ARG A 12 -18.25 -11.88 -5.68
CA ARG A 12 -18.42 -11.20 -4.39
C ARG A 12 -17.58 -11.82 -3.28
N THR A 13 -17.28 -13.10 -3.39
CA THR A 13 -16.55 -13.86 -2.37
C THR A 13 -15.52 -14.78 -3.02
N ILE A 14 -14.45 -15.02 -2.27
CA ILE A 14 -13.45 -16.03 -2.58
C ILE A 14 -13.68 -17.20 -1.62
N SER A 15 -13.77 -18.42 -2.14
CA SER A 15 -13.98 -19.63 -1.33
C SER A 15 -13.01 -20.72 -1.75
N ASP A 16 -12.68 -21.59 -0.80
CA ASP A 16 -11.74 -22.70 -1.00
C ASP A 16 -12.23 -23.67 -2.09
N GLU A 17 -13.54 -23.81 -2.29
CA GLU A 17 -14.13 -24.75 -3.24
C GLU A 17 -13.68 -24.50 -4.69
N TRP A 18 -13.74 -23.26 -5.18
CA TRP A 18 -13.32 -22.98 -6.55
C TRP A 18 -11.80 -22.83 -6.68
N LEU A 19 -11.11 -22.38 -5.63
CA LEU A 19 -9.64 -22.36 -5.60
C LEU A 19 -9.04 -23.76 -5.60
N PHE A 20 -9.71 -24.73 -4.97
CA PHE A 20 -9.32 -26.12 -5.03
C PHE A 20 -9.31 -26.63 -6.48
N GLY A 21 -10.33 -26.27 -7.27
CA GLY A 21 -10.36 -26.52 -8.71
C GLY A 21 -9.21 -25.88 -9.49
N LEU A 22 -8.55 -24.86 -8.92
CA LEU A 22 -7.38 -24.24 -9.50
C LEU A 22 -6.08 -24.98 -9.12
N THR A 23 -5.95 -25.59 -7.96
CA THR A 23 -4.68 -26.17 -7.44
C THR A 23 -3.86 -27.04 -8.40
N GLY A 24 -4.51 -27.70 -9.38
CA GLY A 24 -3.83 -28.50 -10.41
C GLY A 24 -3.11 -27.71 -11.51
N LEU A 25 -3.24 -26.38 -11.55
CA LEU A 25 -2.64 -25.52 -12.55
C LEU A 25 -1.28 -24.97 -12.08
N GLN A 26 -0.45 -24.53 -13.02
CA GLN A 26 0.78 -23.79 -12.71
C GLN A 26 0.47 -22.30 -12.72
N GLN A 27 -0.37 -21.80 -11.80
CA GLN A 27 -0.76 -20.39 -11.83
C GLN A 27 0.41 -19.51 -11.44
N LEU A 28 0.76 -18.62 -12.35
CA LEU A 28 1.65 -17.50 -12.10
C LEU A 28 0.85 -16.21 -12.05
N TRP A 29 -0.33 -16.16 -12.69
CA TRP A 29 -1.11 -14.93 -12.83
C TRP A 29 -2.58 -15.15 -12.54
N LEU A 30 -3.14 -14.35 -11.62
CA LEU A 30 -4.56 -14.30 -11.32
C LEU A 30 -5.04 -12.85 -11.35
N SER A 31 -6.02 -12.57 -12.20
CA SER A 31 -6.70 -11.28 -12.24
C SER A 31 -8.16 -11.42 -11.81
N LEU A 32 -8.51 -10.76 -10.72
CA LEU A 32 -9.85 -10.54 -10.20
C LEU A 32 -10.28 -9.07 -10.34
N HIS A 33 -9.61 -8.33 -11.23
CA HIS A 33 -9.87 -6.92 -11.50
C HIS A 33 -11.34 -6.64 -11.85
N ARG A 34 -11.92 -5.54 -11.35
CA ARG A 34 -13.32 -5.15 -11.61
C ARG A 34 -14.32 -6.26 -11.27
N ASN A 35 -14.28 -6.73 -10.03
CA ASN A 35 -15.32 -7.58 -9.45
C ASN A 35 -16.05 -6.82 -8.32
N GLN A 36 -16.72 -7.54 -7.43
CA GLN A 36 -17.52 -6.98 -6.33
C GLN A 36 -17.04 -7.49 -4.97
N LEU A 37 -15.74 -7.79 -4.84
CA LEU A 37 -15.15 -8.25 -3.59
C LEU A 37 -15.19 -7.12 -2.55
N GLN A 38 -15.71 -7.40 -1.37
CA GLN A 38 -15.77 -6.45 -0.25
C GLN A 38 -14.83 -6.82 0.90
N PHE A 39 -14.58 -8.13 1.07
CA PHE A 39 -13.74 -8.67 2.13
C PHE A 39 -12.99 -9.89 1.64
N LEU A 40 -11.72 -10.04 2.03
CA LEU A 40 -10.95 -11.26 1.76
C LEU A 40 -10.86 -12.11 3.04
N PRO A 41 -11.40 -13.34 3.03
CA PRO A 41 -11.40 -14.22 4.20
C PRO A 41 -9.99 -14.73 4.53
N SER A 42 -9.86 -15.35 5.70
CA SER A 42 -8.63 -16.02 6.11
C SER A 42 -8.21 -17.07 5.08
N GLY A 43 -6.94 -17.05 4.65
CA GLY A 43 -6.44 -18.04 3.70
C GLY A 43 -7.03 -17.94 2.29
N ALA A 44 -7.63 -16.81 1.92
CA ALA A 44 -8.27 -16.59 0.62
C ALA A 44 -7.42 -17.00 -0.59
N PHE A 45 -6.09 -17.02 -0.49
CA PHE A 45 -5.21 -17.49 -1.58
C PHE A 45 -4.21 -18.56 -1.15
N ARG A 46 -4.44 -19.22 -0.01
CA ARG A 46 -3.48 -20.17 0.60
C ARG A 46 -3.13 -21.34 -0.31
N LEU A 47 -4.05 -21.71 -1.20
CA LEU A 47 -3.88 -22.81 -2.16
C LEU A 47 -3.09 -22.40 -3.42
N LEU A 48 -2.81 -21.11 -3.61
CA LEU A 48 -2.17 -20.56 -4.81
C LEU A 48 -0.68 -20.22 -4.56
N SER A 49 0.09 -21.17 -4.03
CA SER A 49 1.47 -20.92 -3.56
C SER A 49 2.50 -20.58 -4.64
N ARG A 50 2.15 -20.77 -5.91
CA ARG A 50 3.00 -20.47 -7.08
C ARG A 50 2.67 -19.12 -7.73
N LEU A 51 1.69 -18.40 -7.20
CA LEU A 51 1.21 -17.17 -7.79
C LEU A 51 2.29 -16.10 -7.75
N GLU A 52 2.60 -15.52 -8.91
CA GLU A 52 3.58 -14.45 -9.07
C GLU A 52 2.91 -13.07 -9.25
N TYR A 53 1.67 -13.04 -9.76
CA TYR A 53 0.89 -11.84 -9.97
C TYR A 53 -0.55 -12.01 -9.47
N LEU A 54 -1.01 -11.05 -8.68
CA LEU A 54 -2.38 -10.96 -8.20
C LEU A 54 -2.91 -9.55 -8.39
N SER A 55 -3.96 -9.40 -9.22
CA SER A 55 -4.72 -8.16 -9.29
C SER A 55 -6.09 -8.32 -8.65
N LEU A 56 -6.36 -7.46 -7.68
CA LEU A 56 -7.63 -7.28 -6.99
C LEU A 56 -8.19 -5.87 -7.21
N SER A 57 -7.69 -5.15 -8.22
CA SER A 57 -8.02 -3.74 -8.42
C SER A 57 -9.44 -3.52 -8.92
N GLY A 58 -10.01 -2.36 -8.60
CA GLY A 58 -11.37 -2.01 -9.00
C GLY A 58 -12.44 -2.89 -8.37
N ASN A 59 -12.21 -3.35 -7.14
CA ASN A 59 -13.22 -4.02 -6.31
C ASN A 59 -13.78 -3.01 -5.29
N SER A 60 -14.39 -3.48 -4.21
CA SER A 60 -14.87 -2.65 -3.10
C SER A 60 -14.31 -3.14 -1.77
N ILE A 61 -13.05 -3.60 -1.77
CA ILE A 61 -12.44 -4.23 -0.60
C ILE A 61 -12.21 -3.15 0.45
N GLU A 62 -12.87 -3.28 1.60
CA GLU A 62 -12.74 -2.38 2.73
C GLU A 62 -11.68 -2.88 3.72
N SER A 63 -11.60 -4.19 3.88
CA SER A 63 -10.61 -4.86 4.72
C SER A 63 -10.35 -6.30 4.28
N PHE A 64 -9.27 -6.88 4.77
CA PHE A 64 -9.03 -8.31 4.66
C PHE A 64 -8.51 -8.90 5.96
N HIS A 65 -8.79 -10.18 6.17
CA HIS A 65 -8.27 -10.92 7.31
C HIS A 65 -6.74 -10.93 7.30
N LYS A 66 -6.09 -10.86 8.47
CA LYS A 66 -4.61 -10.83 8.62
C LYS A 66 -3.85 -12.01 7.99
N THR A 67 -4.56 -13.09 7.65
CA THR A 67 -4.03 -14.29 6.97
C THR A 67 -4.61 -14.50 5.58
N ALA A 68 -5.32 -13.52 5.02
CA ALA A 68 -5.93 -13.65 3.69
C ALA A 68 -4.87 -13.88 2.60
N MET A 69 -3.70 -13.26 2.74
CA MET A 69 -2.58 -13.33 1.81
C MET A 69 -1.54 -14.40 2.19
N THR A 70 -1.78 -15.20 3.24
CA THR A 70 -0.84 -16.25 3.65
C THR A 70 -0.69 -17.31 2.55
N GLY A 71 0.56 -17.68 2.23
CA GLY A 71 0.90 -18.67 1.20
C GLY A 71 1.29 -18.06 -0.15
N LEU A 72 1.15 -16.74 -0.32
CA LEU A 72 1.59 -16.00 -1.52
C LEU A 72 3.09 -15.67 -1.49
N ASP A 73 3.92 -16.64 -1.10
CA ASP A 73 5.34 -16.39 -0.83
C ASP A 73 6.13 -16.08 -2.10
N GLN A 74 5.63 -16.50 -3.28
CA GLN A 74 6.25 -16.30 -4.60
C GLN A 74 5.73 -15.04 -5.32
N LEU A 75 4.88 -14.25 -4.68
CA LEU A 75 4.25 -13.10 -5.33
C LEU A 75 5.29 -12.02 -5.64
N ASN A 76 5.34 -11.61 -6.91
CA ASN A 76 6.16 -10.51 -7.41
C ASN A 76 5.35 -9.21 -7.51
N GLU A 77 4.05 -9.30 -7.81
CA GLU A 77 3.20 -8.12 -7.99
C GLU A 77 1.82 -8.31 -7.35
N LEU A 78 1.42 -7.29 -6.57
CA LEU A 78 0.11 -7.20 -5.94
C LEU A 78 -0.53 -5.84 -6.24
N ASP A 79 -1.66 -5.87 -6.93
CA ASP A 79 -2.44 -4.68 -7.25
C ASP A 79 -3.75 -4.66 -6.45
N LEU A 80 -3.83 -3.78 -5.45
CA LEU A 80 -5.00 -3.49 -4.62
C LEU A 80 -5.63 -2.13 -4.96
N SER A 81 -5.27 -1.53 -6.10
CA SER A 81 -5.69 -0.18 -6.48
C SER A 81 -7.20 -0.07 -6.68
N SER A 82 -7.78 1.12 -6.50
CA SER A 82 -9.22 1.38 -6.67
C SER A 82 -10.08 0.42 -5.84
N ASN A 83 -9.85 0.45 -4.53
CA ASN A 83 -10.64 -0.23 -3.51
C ASN A 83 -11.02 0.78 -2.41
N SER A 84 -11.55 0.31 -1.29
CA SER A 84 -12.01 1.15 -0.16
C SER A 84 -11.15 0.91 1.09
N LEU A 85 -9.87 0.56 0.94
CA LEU A 85 -9.00 0.23 2.06
C LEU A 85 -8.73 1.49 2.90
N ALA A 86 -9.32 1.55 4.09
CA ALA A 86 -9.37 2.77 4.91
C ALA A 86 -8.47 2.76 6.16
N VAL A 87 -7.62 1.75 6.33
CA VAL A 87 -6.94 1.53 7.61
C VAL A 87 -5.44 1.81 7.51
N CYS A 88 -4.91 2.50 8.53
CA CYS A 88 -3.50 2.62 8.84
C CYS A 88 -2.79 1.27 8.67
N LEU A 89 -1.58 1.23 8.12
CA LEU A 89 -0.78 -0.01 8.10
C LEU A 89 -0.26 -0.38 9.52
N GLU A 90 -1.00 -0.05 10.59
CA GLU A 90 -0.62 -0.12 12.00
C GLU A 90 -0.63 -1.54 12.57
N ASP A 91 -0.05 -1.73 13.76
CA ASP A 91 0.15 -3.02 14.42
C ASP A 91 -1.13 -3.88 14.48
N ASN A 92 -1.08 -5.07 13.85
CA ASN A 92 -2.19 -5.96 13.46
C ASN A 92 -2.88 -5.70 12.11
N ALA A 93 -2.33 -4.80 11.29
CA ALA A 93 -2.82 -4.49 9.95
C ALA A 93 -2.80 -5.72 9.03
N MET A 94 -3.57 -5.57 7.96
CA MET A 94 -3.97 -6.62 7.04
C MET A 94 -2.80 -7.42 6.43
N LEU A 95 -1.59 -6.85 6.39
CA LEU A 95 -0.35 -7.48 5.90
C LEU A 95 0.70 -7.79 6.97
N TYR A 96 0.52 -7.39 8.23
CA TYR A 96 1.54 -7.56 9.27
C TYR A 96 1.96 -9.03 9.46
N ASN A 97 1.01 -9.95 9.30
CA ASN A 97 1.22 -11.39 9.45
C ASN A 97 1.51 -12.11 8.13
N THR A 98 1.80 -11.36 7.05
CA THR A 98 2.16 -11.91 5.74
C THR A 98 3.55 -11.43 5.36
N SER A 99 4.42 -12.36 4.98
CA SER A 99 5.74 -12.07 4.42
C SER A 99 5.72 -12.37 2.94
N MET A 100 6.07 -11.40 2.09
CA MET A 100 6.22 -11.62 0.65
C MET A 100 7.64 -11.19 0.25
N PRO A 101 8.64 -12.06 0.47
CA PRO A 101 10.05 -11.69 0.34
C PRO A 101 10.47 -11.36 -1.09
N TYR A 102 9.70 -11.80 -2.09
CA TYR A 102 9.96 -11.55 -3.51
C TYR A 102 9.06 -10.47 -4.13
N LEU A 103 8.20 -9.81 -3.34
CA LEU A 103 7.29 -8.79 -3.84
C LEU A 103 8.07 -7.57 -4.33
N LYS A 104 7.95 -7.27 -5.62
CA LYS A 104 8.64 -6.16 -6.30
C LYS A 104 7.73 -4.96 -6.56
N SER A 105 6.43 -5.21 -6.76
CA SER A 105 5.45 -4.16 -7.06
C SER A 105 4.23 -4.28 -6.16
N LEU A 106 3.86 -3.18 -5.52
CA LEU A 106 2.71 -3.08 -4.62
C LEU A 106 1.91 -1.81 -4.91
N GLY A 107 0.65 -2.00 -5.31
CA GLY A 107 -0.26 -0.91 -5.65
C GLY A 107 -1.40 -0.76 -4.66
N PHE A 108 -1.55 0.45 -4.12
CA PHE A 108 -2.67 0.89 -3.28
C PHE A 108 -3.33 2.17 -3.84
N ARG A 109 -3.07 2.53 -5.10
CA ARG A 109 -3.60 3.77 -5.69
C ARG A 109 -5.11 3.86 -5.50
N ASN A 110 -5.64 5.06 -5.25
CA ASN A 110 -7.08 5.31 -5.17
C ASN A 110 -7.75 4.40 -4.12
N ASN A 111 -7.28 4.51 -2.88
CA ASN A 111 -7.86 3.89 -1.69
C ASN A 111 -8.16 5.00 -0.66
N GLN A 112 -8.32 4.62 0.61
CA GLN A 112 -8.64 5.54 1.71
C GLN A 112 -7.53 5.53 2.79
N LEU A 113 -6.28 5.29 2.39
CA LEU A 113 -5.14 5.24 3.31
C LEU A 113 -4.84 6.62 3.91
N ARG A 114 -4.74 6.70 5.24
CA ARG A 114 -4.45 7.95 5.98
C ARG A 114 -3.06 7.99 6.60
N VAL A 115 -2.58 6.85 7.11
CA VAL A 115 -1.30 6.79 7.83
C VAL A 115 -0.42 5.70 7.26
N ILE A 116 0.86 6.04 7.04
CA ILE A 116 1.93 5.11 6.69
C ILE A 116 2.86 4.95 7.91
N PRO A 117 2.66 3.92 8.74
CA PRO A 117 3.51 3.65 9.89
C PRO A 117 4.92 3.16 9.52
N SER A 118 5.86 3.30 10.47
CA SER A 118 7.29 3.04 10.27
C SER A 118 7.62 1.63 9.82
N ARG A 119 6.78 0.65 10.18
CA ARG A 119 7.02 -0.78 9.94
C ARG A 119 6.17 -1.35 8.80
N ALA A 120 5.44 -0.49 8.08
CA ALA A 120 4.46 -0.87 7.07
C ALA A 120 5.02 -1.83 6.00
N PHE A 121 6.29 -1.66 5.62
CA PHE A 121 6.91 -2.39 4.52
C PHE A 121 8.10 -3.28 4.93
N GLU A 122 8.32 -3.52 6.23
CA GLU A 122 9.45 -4.35 6.72
C GLU A 122 9.44 -5.78 6.18
N ARG A 123 8.25 -6.30 5.81
CA ARG A 123 8.06 -7.67 5.31
C ARG A 123 8.16 -7.79 3.78
N PHE A 124 8.49 -6.71 3.09
CA PHE A 124 8.64 -6.64 1.62
C PHE A 124 10.03 -6.13 1.24
N PRO A 125 11.11 -6.83 1.62
CA PRO A 125 12.48 -6.33 1.43
C PRO A 125 12.90 -6.18 -0.04
N ALA A 126 12.22 -6.86 -0.97
CA ALA A 126 12.49 -6.78 -2.41
C ALA A 126 11.63 -5.74 -3.14
N LEU A 127 10.87 -4.91 -2.42
CA LEU A 127 9.94 -3.97 -3.05
C LEU A 127 10.71 -2.86 -3.79
N GLU A 128 10.43 -2.75 -5.10
CA GLU A 128 11.06 -1.78 -6.01
C GLU A 128 10.07 -0.71 -6.47
N HIS A 129 8.78 -1.04 -6.59
CA HIS A 129 7.74 -0.15 -7.08
C HIS A 129 6.60 -0.07 -6.05
N LEU A 130 6.28 1.14 -5.60
CA LEU A 130 5.22 1.39 -4.64
C LEU A 130 4.29 2.49 -5.15
N ASP A 131 3.01 2.17 -5.32
CA ASP A 131 1.99 3.14 -5.71
C ASP A 131 1.00 3.42 -4.58
N LEU A 132 1.09 4.63 -4.03
CA LEU A 132 0.25 5.16 -2.96
C LEU A 132 -0.55 6.39 -3.41
N ALA A 133 -0.54 6.71 -4.71
CA ALA A 133 -1.19 7.91 -5.22
C ALA A 133 -2.71 7.89 -4.98
N ASP A 134 -3.32 9.07 -5.00
CA ASP A 134 -4.77 9.21 -4.83
C ASP A 134 -5.27 8.62 -3.50
N ASN A 135 -4.49 8.77 -2.43
CA ASN A 135 -4.91 8.43 -1.07
C ASN A 135 -4.89 9.68 -0.18
N PRO A 136 -5.83 9.82 0.79
CA PRO A 136 -5.86 10.93 1.73
C PRO A 136 -4.82 10.78 2.84
N ILE A 137 -3.55 10.55 2.48
CA ILE A 137 -2.46 10.31 3.44
C ILE A 137 -2.18 11.61 4.19
N THR A 138 -2.41 11.58 5.50
CA THR A 138 -2.15 12.68 6.43
C THR A 138 -0.79 12.54 7.10
N THR A 139 -0.34 11.32 7.39
CA THR A 139 0.87 11.11 8.18
C THR A 139 1.73 10.00 7.59
N ILE A 140 3.04 10.26 7.49
CA ILE A 140 4.05 9.26 7.12
C ILE A 140 5.05 9.21 8.27
N HIS A 141 5.03 8.11 9.02
CA HIS A 141 5.87 7.98 10.22
C HIS A 141 7.35 7.95 9.87
N PRO A 142 8.21 8.42 10.80
CA PRO A 142 9.66 8.37 10.64
C PRO A 142 10.17 7.02 10.14
N GLY A 143 10.91 7.08 9.04
CA GLY A 143 11.61 5.93 8.47
C GLY A 143 10.72 4.86 7.83
N ALA A 144 9.44 5.13 7.57
CA ALA A 144 8.52 4.15 6.96
C ALA A 144 9.04 3.53 5.65
N PHE A 145 9.84 4.27 4.90
CA PHE A 145 10.44 3.82 3.64
C PHE A 145 11.93 3.43 3.76
N ASN A 146 12.56 3.57 4.93
CA ASN A 146 13.96 3.22 5.14
C ASN A 146 14.33 1.77 4.80
N PRO A 147 13.49 0.74 5.08
CA PRO A 147 13.86 -0.62 4.74
C PRO A 147 13.83 -0.90 3.22
N LEU A 148 13.31 0.03 2.41
CA LEU A 148 13.07 -0.18 0.99
C LEU A 148 14.19 0.40 0.11
N GLN A 149 14.45 -0.25 -1.02
CA GLN A 149 15.33 0.22 -2.09
C GLN A 149 14.49 0.51 -3.34
N LEU A 150 13.56 1.46 -3.21
CA LEU A 150 12.61 1.78 -4.27
C LEU A 150 13.31 2.33 -5.51
N ARG A 151 12.84 1.87 -6.67
CA ARG A 151 13.13 2.46 -7.99
C ARG A 151 12.07 3.48 -8.38
N GLU A 152 10.84 3.28 -7.91
CA GLU A 152 9.71 4.12 -8.24
C GLU A 152 8.75 4.22 -7.04
N LEU A 153 8.36 5.47 -6.73
CA LEU A 153 7.35 5.80 -5.75
C LEU A 153 6.32 6.70 -6.42
N HIS A 154 5.06 6.29 -6.41
CA HIS A 154 3.94 7.18 -6.72
C HIS A 154 3.30 7.62 -5.42
N LEU A 155 3.27 8.92 -5.17
CA LEU A 155 2.66 9.49 -3.97
C LEU A 155 2.08 10.85 -4.34
N ASP A 156 0.76 10.91 -4.40
CA ASP A 156 0.02 12.14 -4.64
C ASP A 156 -0.96 12.34 -3.48
N THR A 157 -0.69 13.35 -2.65
CA THR A 157 -1.55 13.72 -1.51
C THR A 157 -1.44 15.20 -1.21
N SER A 158 -2.59 15.80 -0.87
CA SER A 158 -2.69 17.17 -0.38
C SER A 158 -3.16 17.25 1.08
N ALA A 159 -3.15 16.11 1.79
CA ALA A 159 -3.71 15.98 3.13
C ALA A 159 -2.66 15.97 4.25
N LEU A 160 -1.37 16.16 3.92
CA LEU A 160 -0.28 15.92 4.85
C LEU A 160 -0.27 16.88 6.04
N LEU A 161 0.01 16.33 7.21
CA LEU A 161 0.44 17.06 8.40
C LEU A 161 1.95 17.27 8.32
N CYS A 162 2.34 18.50 8.05
CA CYS A 162 3.74 18.93 7.93
C CYS A 162 4.27 19.41 9.29
N ASP A 163 4.47 18.47 10.19
CA ASP A 163 5.07 18.65 11.50
C ASP A 163 6.51 18.09 11.55
N CYS A 164 7.12 18.10 12.73
CA CYS A 164 8.47 17.58 12.92
C CYS A 164 8.62 16.08 12.61
N HIS A 165 7.55 15.28 12.67
CA HIS A 165 7.60 13.85 12.35
C HIS A 165 7.75 13.60 10.84
N LEU A 166 7.46 14.59 10.00
CA LEU A 166 7.68 14.53 8.56
C LEU A 166 9.07 15.04 8.12
N ALA A 167 9.86 15.61 9.03
CA ALA A 167 11.14 16.27 8.70
C ALA A 167 12.17 15.36 7.98
N TRP A 168 12.10 14.05 8.20
CA TRP A 168 12.95 13.06 7.54
C TRP A 168 12.61 12.84 6.06
N PHE A 169 11.38 13.13 5.64
CA PHE A 169 10.86 12.69 4.35
C PHE A 169 11.58 13.38 3.18
N SER A 170 11.82 14.69 3.28
CA SER A 170 12.54 15.45 2.26
C SER A 170 13.99 14.97 2.09
N SER A 171 14.70 14.70 3.19
CA SER A 171 16.09 14.24 3.14
C SER A 171 16.20 12.79 2.63
N TRP A 172 15.28 11.92 3.05
CA TRP A 172 15.16 10.56 2.51
C TRP A 172 14.84 10.55 1.01
N PHE A 173 13.95 11.43 0.54
CA PHE A 173 13.59 11.48 -0.87
C PHE A 173 14.77 11.93 -1.75
N VAL A 174 15.55 12.92 -1.29
CA VAL A 174 16.76 13.36 -2.00
C VAL A 174 17.82 12.24 -2.04
N SER A 175 18.02 11.51 -0.94
CA SER A 175 19.03 10.45 -0.88
C SER A 175 18.65 9.20 -1.68
N SER A 176 17.34 8.90 -1.80
CA SER A 176 16.83 7.77 -2.59
C SER A 176 16.91 7.98 -4.10
N LYS A 177 17.18 9.21 -4.57
CA LYS A 177 17.30 9.58 -6.01
C LYS A 177 16.05 9.25 -6.83
N LEU A 178 14.89 9.22 -6.20
CA LEU A 178 13.60 8.98 -6.84
C LEU A 178 13.19 10.17 -7.72
N SER A 179 12.33 9.89 -8.70
CA SER A 179 11.83 10.90 -9.63
C SER A 179 10.80 11.83 -8.97
N ARG A 180 10.99 13.15 -9.07
CA ARG A 180 9.98 14.17 -8.67
C ARG A 180 8.72 14.16 -9.55
N ARG A 181 8.69 13.42 -10.66
CA ARG A 181 7.55 13.39 -11.59
C ARG A 181 6.33 12.64 -11.05
N THR A 182 6.54 11.77 -10.08
CA THR A 182 5.51 10.86 -9.55
C THR A 182 5.20 11.12 -8.07
N VAL A 183 5.86 12.12 -7.47
CA VAL A 183 5.70 12.46 -6.06
C VAL A 183 5.30 13.92 -5.93
N HIS A 184 4.02 14.11 -5.60
CA HIS A 184 3.35 15.39 -5.41
C HIS A 184 2.73 15.42 -4.02
N THR A 185 3.38 16.11 -3.08
CA THR A 185 2.98 16.11 -1.68
C THR A 185 2.81 17.52 -1.17
N ARG A 186 1.59 17.89 -0.80
CA ARG A 186 1.27 19.21 -0.22
C ARG A 186 0.78 19.07 1.20
N CYS A 187 1.13 20.06 2.02
CA CYS A 187 0.64 20.16 3.38
C CYS A 187 -0.82 20.61 3.40
N ALA A 188 -1.64 19.96 4.22
CA ALA A 188 -2.93 20.50 4.65
C ALA A 188 -2.77 21.31 5.95
N HIS A 189 -1.93 20.81 6.86
CA HIS A 189 -1.66 21.41 8.16
C HIS A 189 -0.15 21.45 8.46
N PRO A 190 0.31 22.34 9.35
CA PRO A 190 -0.45 23.43 9.98
C PRO A 190 -0.86 24.51 8.96
N ILE A 191 -1.83 25.37 9.32
CA ILE A 191 -2.42 26.39 8.42
C ILE A 191 -1.37 27.25 7.70
N PRO A 192 -0.27 27.71 8.34
CA PRO A 192 0.76 28.51 7.66
C PRO A 192 1.48 27.77 6.53
N LEU A 193 1.49 26.44 6.54
CA LEU A 193 2.12 25.61 5.52
C LEU A 193 1.11 25.06 4.50
N SER A 194 -0.18 25.36 4.66
CA SER A 194 -1.25 24.79 3.83
C SER A 194 -1.05 25.09 2.34
N GLY A 195 -1.15 24.05 1.50
CA GLY A 195 -0.97 24.10 0.05
C GLY A 195 0.49 24.08 -0.42
N ILE A 196 1.46 24.24 0.48
CA ILE A 196 2.90 24.25 0.17
C ILE A 196 3.38 22.82 -0.09
N ASP A 197 4.20 22.64 -1.12
CA ASP A 197 4.88 21.37 -1.40
C ASP A 197 5.91 21.08 -0.30
N VAL A 198 5.85 19.88 0.30
CA VAL A 198 6.76 19.44 1.37
C VAL A 198 8.23 19.62 0.99
N PHE A 199 8.58 19.39 -0.27
CA PHE A 199 9.98 19.51 -0.72
C PHE A 199 10.44 20.96 -0.93
N ALA A 200 9.54 21.94 -0.80
CA ALA A 200 9.87 23.37 -0.80
C ALA A 200 10.05 23.94 0.62
N ILE A 201 9.80 23.14 1.66
CA ILE A 201 9.89 23.56 3.06
C ILE A 201 11.26 23.13 3.62
N ASP A 202 11.95 24.06 4.29
CA ASP A 202 13.14 23.72 5.06
C ASP A 202 12.75 22.78 6.21
N ALA A 203 13.46 21.66 6.36
CA ALA A 203 13.17 20.65 7.38
C ALA A 203 13.18 21.23 8.81
N ASN A 204 13.93 22.32 9.08
CA ASN A 204 13.94 22.99 10.38
C ASN A 204 12.64 23.75 10.68
N ASN A 205 11.86 24.08 9.65
CA ASN A 205 10.55 24.75 9.81
C ASN A 205 9.42 23.76 10.08
N LEU A 206 9.66 22.46 9.91
CA LEU A 206 8.75 21.39 10.28
C LEU A 206 8.87 21.14 11.78
N THR A 207 7.98 21.77 12.56
CA THR A 207 8.06 21.78 14.03
C THR A 207 6.81 21.16 14.66
N CYS A 208 6.98 20.47 15.78
CA CYS A 208 5.88 20.02 16.62
C CYS A 208 5.76 20.98 17.80
N GLY A 209 4.66 21.73 17.89
CA GLY A 209 4.42 22.59 19.05
C GLY A 209 4.13 21.75 20.30
N ARG A 210 4.54 22.20 21.49
CA ARG A 210 4.11 21.58 22.78
C ARG A 210 2.58 21.58 22.98
N ASN A 211 1.85 22.36 22.19
CA ASN A 211 0.39 22.54 22.23
C ASN A 211 -0.30 22.28 20.87
N GLN A 212 0.29 21.50 19.96
CA GLN A 212 -0.52 20.99 18.85
C GLN A 212 -1.44 19.90 19.39
N PRO A 213 -2.73 19.89 19.03
CA PRO A 213 -3.63 18.84 19.46
C PRO A 213 -3.07 17.52 18.93
N SER A 214 -2.73 16.63 19.86
CA SER A 214 -2.60 15.21 19.57
C SER A 214 -3.84 14.80 18.79
N LEU A 215 -3.68 14.46 17.51
CA LEU A 215 -4.77 13.87 16.75
C LEU A 215 -5.20 12.57 17.44
N PRO A 216 -6.52 12.31 17.51
CA PRO A 216 -7.09 11.12 18.14
C PRO A 216 -6.68 9.82 17.43
#